data_AF-A0A1G9RB12-F1
#
_entry.id   AF-A0A1G9RB12-F1
#
_cell.length_a   1.000
_cell.length_b   1.000
_cell.length_c   1.000
_cell.angle_alpha   90.00
_cell.angle_beta   90.00
_cell.angle_gamma   90.00
#
_symmetry.space_group_name_H-M   'P 1'
#
loop_
_entity.id
_entity.type
_entity.pdbx_description
1 polymer ?
#
loop_
_entity_poly.entity_id
_entity_poly.type
_entity_poly.pdbx_seq_one_letter_code
_entity_poly.pdbx_strand_id
1 'polypeptide(L)'
;MLSITLYEKYEELFFKLKAIIGISQERVINDVPDDLFSNNVNFFVKSYLINVCTYLEAYLQDVAFDHANKINNRVKSACVPYNFLYWKVSKEVKEKDLKFSDAEFNIVKKEISEDISGNPYKTIKLFRLLGVDLSIEKQFQYNKDLVNSVVVKRNNIIHHNDSANDISFTDILSYIDVVLVYMKSIEQALANQSETT
;
A
#
# COMPACT_ATOMS: atom_id res chain seq x y z
N MET A 1 6.42 -11.86 -23.85
CA MET A 1 5.36 -11.76 -22.82
C MET A 1 5.84 -10.69 -21.85
N LEU A 2 5.22 -9.51 -21.86
CA LEU A 2 5.60 -8.42 -20.94
C LEU A 2 5.23 -8.85 -19.51
N SER A 3 6.18 -8.72 -18.58
CA SER A 3 5.90 -8.96 -17.16
C SER A 3 5.02 -7.82 -16.64
N ILE A 4 3.83 -8.16 -16.15
CA ILE A 4 2.91 -7.20 -15.50
C ILE A 4 3.61 -6.61 -14.28
N THR A 5 3.59 -5.28 -14.13
CA THR A 5 4.16 -4.62 -12.94
C THR A 5 3.27 -4.84 -11.71
N LEU A 6 3.82 -4.65 -10.50
CA LEU A 6 2.99 -4.70 -9.29
C LEU A 6 1.85 -3.67 -9.34
N TYR A 7 2.11 -2.47 -9.86
CA TYR A 7 1.07 -1.45 -10.04
C TYR A 7 -0.06 -1.95 -10.93
N GLU A 8 0.25 -2.44 -12.13
CA GLU A 8 -0.74 -2.91 -13.11
C GLU A 8 -1.61 -4.05 -12.54
N LYS A 9 -0.99 -4.98 -11.80
CA LYS A 9 -1.71 -6.07 -11.12
C LYS A 9 -2.78 -5.54 -10.17
N TYR A 10 -2.44 -4.57 -9.32
CA TYR A 10 -3.38 -4.03 -8.33
C TYR A 10 -4.38 -3.06 -8.94
N GLU A 11 -3.98 -2.29 -9.96
CA GLU A 11 -4.88 -1.46 -10.75
C GLU A 11 -6.00 -2.30 -11.39
N GLU A 12 -5.68 -3.46 -11.96
CA GLU A 12 -6.67 -4.38 -12.51
C GLU A 12 -7.67 -4.88 -11.43
N LEU A 13 -7.19 -5.16 -10.21
CA LEU A 13 -8.06 -5.53 -9.08
C LEU A 13 -9.02 -4.41 -8.71
N PHE A 14 -8.56 -3.16 -8.71
CA PHE A 14 -9.38 -1.99 -8.46
C PHE A 14 -10.41 -1.76 -9.57
N PHE A 15 -10.05 -1.92 -10.85
CA PHE A 15 -11.01 -1.80 -11.95
C PHE A 15 -12.09 -2.88 -11.91
N LYS A 16 -11.72 -4.13 -11.59
CA LYS A 16 -12.70 -5.20 -11.36
C LYS A 16 -13.64 -4.86 -10.20
N LEU A 17 -13.10 -4.31 -9.11
CA LEU A 17 -13.91 -3.87 -7.97
C LEU A 17 -14.85 -2.72 -8.36
N LYS A 18 -14.39 -1.70 -9.11
CA LYS A 18 -15.25 -0.63 -9.64
C LYS A 18 -16.41 -1.18 -10.46
N ALA A 19 -16.14 -2.13 -11.35
CA ALA A 19 -17.18 -2.74 -12.18
C ALA A 19 -18.26 -3.43 -11.32
N ILE A 20 -17.85 -4.19 -10.30
CA ILE A 20 -18.77 -4.86 -9.36
C ILE A 20 -19.61 -3.84 -8.57
N ILE A 21 -18.97 -2.77 -8.10
CA ILE A 21 -19.66 -1.69 -7.36
C ILE A 21 -20.66 -0.98 -8.27
N GLY A 22 -20.29 -0.69 -9.52
CA GLY A 22 -21.18 -0.07 -10.51
C GLY A 22 -22.43 -0.91 -10.77
N ILE A 23 -22.26 -2.22 -10.99
CA ILE A 23 -23.39 -3.15 -11.14
C ILE A 23 -24.26 -3.16 -9.87
N SER A 24 -23.65 -3.15 -8.69
CA SER A 24 -24.37 -3.12 -7.42
C SER A 24 -25.18 -1.84 -7.24
N GLN A 25 -24.60 -0.71 -7.64
CA GLN A 25 -25.26 0.59 -7.61
C GLN A 25 -26.47 0.62 -8.56
N GLU A 26 -26.30 0.17 -9.81
CA GLU A 26 -27.38 0.07 -10.79
C GLU A 26 -28.56 -0.76 -10.25
N ARG A 27 -28.28 -1.90 -9.62
CA ARG A 27 -29.31 -2.77 -9.02
C ARG A 27 -30.11 -2.10 -7.90
N VAL A 28 -29.57 -1.09 -7.25
CA VAL A 28 -30.26 -0.32 -6.20
C VAL A 28 -31.09 0.82 -6.77
N ILE A 29 -30.62 1.47 -7.84
CA ILE A 29 -31.25 2.68 -8.40
C ILE A 29 -32.19 2.41 -9.58
N ASN A 30 -32.30 1.16 -10.04
CA ASN A 30 -33.19 0.76 -11.13
C ASN A 30 -34.68 0.98 -10.79
N ASP A 31 -35.49 1.17 -11.82
CA ASP A 31 -36.97 1.34 -11.71
C ASP A 31 -37.65 0.18 -10.98
N VAL A 32 -37.11 -1.03 -11.13
CA VAL A 32 -37.44 -2.20 -10.31
C VAL A 32 -36.20 -2.56 -9.51
N PRO A 33 -36.08 -2.09 -8.25
CA PRO A 33 -34.90 -2.35 -7.42
C PRO A 33 -34.76 -3.83 -7.10
N ASP A 34 -33.51 -4.30 -7.03
CA ASP A 34 -33.19 -5.63 -6.52
C ASP A 34 -33.29 -5.60 -4.99
N ASP A 35 -34.26 -6.33 -4.42
CA ASP A 35 -34.53 -6.36 -2.98
C ASP A 35 -33.31 -6.80 -2.16
N LEU A 36 -32.46 -7.69 -2.69
CA LEU A 36 -31.25 -8.11 -2.00
C LEU A 36 -30.30 -6.93 -1.82
N PHE A 37 -30.10 -6.14 -2.87
CA PHE A 37 -29.18 -5.00 -2.82
C PHE A 37 -29.79 -3.84 -2.04
N SER A 38 -31.06 -3.53 -2.29
CA SER A 38 -31.77 -2.40 -1.68
C SER A 38 -31.88 -2.54 -0.16
N ASN A 39 -32.18 -3.75 0.33
CA ASN A 39 -32.29 -4.00 1.77
C ASN A 39 -30.94 -4.16 2.47
N ASN A 40 -29.83 -4.30 1.73
CA ASN A 40 -28.52 -4.60 2.29
C ASN A 40 -27.41 -3.61 1.85
N VAL A 41 -27.77 -2.39 1.43
CA VAL A 41 -26.81 -1.36 0.95
C VAL A 41 -25.65 -1.16 1.94
N ASN A 42 -25.94 -0.98 3.22
CA ASN A 42 -24.92 -0.76 4.25
C ASN A 42 -23.94 -1.95 4.35
N PHE A 43 -24.41 -3.19 4.17
CA PHE A 43 -23.53 -4.36 4.14
C PHE A 43 -22.58 -4.32 2.94
N PHE A 44 -23.11 -4.04 1.75
CA PHE A 44 -22.28 -3.96 0.54
C PHE A 44 -21.28 -2.82 0.59
N VAL A 45 -21.70 -1.63 1.02
CA VAL A 45 -20.81 -0.46 1.19
C VAL A 45 -19.66 -0.79 2.15
N LYS A 46 -19.96 -1.39 3.31
CA LYS A 46 -18.92 -1.85 4.26
C LYS A 46 -17.95 -2.82 3.61
N SER A 47 -18.48 -3.85 2.92
CA SER A 47 -17.64 -4.87 2.27
C SER A 47 -16.74 -4.27 1.20
N TYR A 48 -17.24 -3.35 0.38
CA TYR A 48 -16.46 -2.71 -0.67
C TYR A 48 -15.39 -1.78 -0.10
N LEU A 49 -15.70 -0.99 0.93
CA LEU A 49 -14.72 -0.15 1.61
C LEU A 49 -13.58 -0.98 2.25
N ILE A 50 -13.92 -2.13 2.86
CA ILE A 50 -12.93 -3.08 3.39
C ILE A 50 -12.04 -3.60 2.25
N ASN A 51 -12.60 -3.96 1.11
CA ASN A 51 -11.84 -4.44 -0.04
C ASN A 51 -10.91 -3.36 -0.61
N VAL A 52 -11.37 -2.11 -0.72
CA VAL A 52 -10.53 -0.97 -1.16
C VAL A 52 -9.28 -0.85 -0.29
N CYS A 53 -9.45 -0.83 1.04
CA CYS A 53 -8.30 -0.73 1.94
C CYS A 53 -7.42 -1.98 1.93
N THR A 54 -8.00 -3.17 1.78
CA THR A 54 -7.25 -4.44 1.74
C THR A 54 -6.37 -4.51 0.50
N TYR A 55 -6.88 -4.10 -0.67
CA TYR A 55 -6.08 -4.06 -1.90
C TYR A 55 -4.97 -3.02 -1.83
N LEU A 56 -5.26 -1.83 -1.27
CA LEU A 56 -4.23 -0.81 -1.04
C LEU A 56 -3.13 -1.33 -0.11
N GLU A 57 -3.50 -1.97 1.00
CA GLU A 57 -2.55 -2.47 1.99
C GLU A 57 -1.66 -3.58 1.41
N ALA A 58 -2.24 -4.50 0.63
CA ALA A 58 -1.49 -5.54 -0.06
C ALA A 58 -0.53 -4.97 -1.11
N TYR A 59 -0.96 -3.96 -1.89
CA TYR A 59 -0.09 -3.24 -2.83
C TYR A 59 1.11 -2.61 -2.12
N LEU A 60 0.85 -1.88 -1.04
CA LEU A 60 1.88 -1.19 -0.26
C LEU A 60 2.92 -2.17 0.30
N GLN A 61 2.47 -3.31 0.83
CA GLN A 61 3.36 -4.36 1.32
C GLN A 61 4.21 -4.97 0.19
N ASP A 62 3.59 -5.30 -0.94
CA ASP A 62 4.29 -5.93 -2.07
C ASP A 62 5.34 -4.98 -2.67
N VAL A 63 5.00 -3.70 -2.86
CA VAL A 63 5.91 -2.70 -3.43
C VAL A 63 7.06 -2.36 -2.48
N ALA A 64 6.77 -2.19 -1.18
CA ALA A 64 7.82 -1.96 -0.19
C ALA A 64 8.78 -3.16 -0.12
N PHE A 65 8.25 -4.38 -0.17
CA PHE A 65 9.07 -5.59 -0.17
C PHE A 65 9.92 -5.73 -1.44
N ASP A 66 9.36 -5.48 -2.62
CA ASP A 66 10.10 -5.49 -3.89
C ASP A 66 11.25 -4.46 -3.87
N HIS A 67 10.96 -3.22 -3.45
CA HIS A 67 11.98 -2.17 -3.36
C HIS A 67 13.07 -2.48 -2.33
N ALA A 68 12.70 -3.01 -1.16
CA ALA A 68 13.67 -3.42 -0.16
C ALA A 68 14.61 -4.52 -0.70
N ASN A 69 14.08 -5.49 -1.45
CA ASN A 69 14.91 -6.51 -2.12
C ASN A 69 15.84 -5.92 -3.19
N LYS A 70 15.39 -4.91 -3.95
CA LYS A 70 16.26 -4.19 -4.90
C LYS A 70 17.42 -3.50 -4.17
N ILE A 71 17.18 -2.88 -3.02
CA ILE A 71 18.24 -2.28 -2.18
C ILE A 71 19.20 -3.37 -1.69
N ASN A 72 18.70 -4.48 -1.16
CA ASN A 72 19.55 -5.57 -0.69
C ASN A 72 20.41 -6.17 -1.81
N ASN A 73 19.85 -6.36 -3.01
CA ASN A 73 20.60 -6.83 -4.17
C ASN A 73 21.73 -5.87 -4.55
N ARG A 74 21.52 -4.55 -4.42
CA ARG A 74 22.58 -3.55 -4.65
C ARG A 74 23.68 -3.66 -3.59
N VAL A 75 23.32 -3.80 -2.31
CA VAL A 75 24.30 -4.00 -1.22
C VAL A 75 25.13 -5.25 -1.47
N LYS A 76 24.46 -6.36 -1.80
CA LYS A 76 25.11 -7.64 -2.11
C LYS A 76 26.05 -7.53 -3.31
N SER A 77 25.63 -6.84 -4.37
CA SER A 77 26.45 -6.63 -5.57
C SER A 77 27.64 -5.71 -5.34
N ALA A 78 27.57 -4.81 -4.35
CA ALA A 78 28.67 -3.94 -3.97
C ALA A 78 29.73 -4.64 -3.10
N CYS A 79 29.50 -5.89 -2.66
CA CYS A 79 30.39 -6.68 -1.82
C CYS A 79 30.91 -5.89 -0.60
N VAL A 80 30.02 -5.16 0.07
CA VAL A 80 30.39 -4.35 1.24
C VAL A 80 30.77 -5.29 2.38
N PRO A 81 31.96 -5.16 3.01
CA PRO A 81 32.34 -6.04 4.11
C PRO A 81 31.37 -5.92 5.30
N TYR A 82 30.83 -7.05 5.78
CA TYR A 82 29.86 -7.06 6.88
C TYR A 82 30.40 -6.36 8.13
N ASN A 83 31.64 -6.67 8.53
CA ASN A 83 32.25 -6.11 9.73
C ASN A 83 32.36 -4.58 9.67
N PHE A 84 32.54 -4.00 8.48
CA PHE A 84 32.62 -2.55 8.31
C PHE A 84 31.27 -1.89 8.62
N LEU A 85 30.16 -2.41 8.07
CA LEU A 85 28.83 -1.91 8.38
C LEU A 85 28.48 -2.13 9.85
N TYR A 86 28.72 -3.33 10.39
CA TYR A 86 28.44 -3.67 11.78
C TYR A 86 29.14 -2.71 12.75
N TRP A 87 30.41 -2.37 12.48
CA TRP A 87 31.16 -1.38 13.27
C TRP A 87 30.55 0.03 13.22
N LYS A 88 29.99 0.44 12.07
CA LYS A 88 29.44 1.80 11.91
C LYS A 88 28.01 1.97 12.41
N VAL A 89 27.20 0.92 12.41
CA VAL A 89 25.76 1.03 12.78
C VAL A 89 25.46 0.54 14.18
N SER A 90 26.37 -0.23 14.80
CA SER A 90 26.15 -0.79 16.13
C SER A 90 26.70 0.12 17.22
N LYS A 91 25.98 0.21 18.34
CA LYS A 91 26.46 0.94 19.54
C LYS A 91 27.67 0.26 20.18
N GLU A 92 27.76 -1.06 20.05
CA GLU A 92 28.83 -1.89 20.60
C GLU A 92 29.12 -3.04 19.62
N VAL A 93 30.40 -3.35 19.41
CA VAL A 93 30.86 -4.44 18.53
C VAL A 93 31.29 -5.61 19.41
N LYS A 94 30.62 -6.75 19.24
CA LYS A 94 30.97 -7.99 19.96
C LYS A 94 31.77 -8.89 19.05
N GLU A 95 32.90 -9.38 19.55
CA GLU A 95 33.83 -10.22 18.77
C GLU A 95 33.17 -11.48 18.19
N LYS A 96 32.24 -12.09 18.94
CA LYS A 96 31.45 -13.25 18.51
C LYS A 96 30.52 -12.99 17.31
N ASP A 97 30.17 -11.73 17.05
CA ASP A 97 29.24 -11.33 15.99
C ASP A 97 30.00 -10.89 14.73
N LEU A 98 31.34 -10.85 14.77
CA LEU A 98 32.20 -10.57 13.60
C LEU A 98 32.25 -11.79 12.67
N LYS A 99 32.22 -11.53 11.36
CA LYS A 99 32.33 -12.55 10.32
C LYS A 99 33.03 -12.01 9.08
N PHE A 100 33.85 -12.86 8.45
CA PHE A 100 34.46 -12.57 7.16
C PHE A 100 33.46 -12.92 6.04
N SER A 101 32.49 -12.04 5.84
CA SER A 101 31.53 -12.14 4.74
C SER A 101 31.15 -10.75 4.24
N ASP A 102 30.54 -10.71 3.07
CA ASP A 102 29.85 -9.51 2.61
C ASP A 102 28.57 -9.29 3.43
N ALA A 103 28.11 -8.05 3.44
CA ALA A 103 26.86 -7.65 4.06
C ALA A 103 25.68 -8.14 3.21
N GLU A 104 24.74 -8.78 3.89
CA GLU A 104 23.48 -9.23 3.30
C GLU A 104 22.39 -9.06 4.35
N PHE A 105 21.25 -8.53 3.92
CA PHE A 105 20.07 -8.35 4.76
C PHE A 105 19.03 -9.38 4.35
N ASN A 106 18.60 -10.23 5.28
CA ASN A 106 17.48 -11.14 5.04
C ASN A 106 16.18 -10.37 5.24
N ILE A 107 15.57 -9.91 4.15
CA ILE A 107 14.31 -9.14 4.21
C ILE A 107 13.17 -10.13 4.18
N VAL A 108 12.36 -10.14 5.24
CA VAL A 108 11.19 -11.01 5.32
C VAL A 108 9.92 -10.18 5.12
N LYS A 109 8.99 -10.67 4.28
CA LYS A 109 7.71 -9.97 4.01
C LYS A 109 6.93 -9.64 5.29
N LYS A 110 7.07 -10.47 6.33
CA LYS A 110 6.48 -10.24 7.64
C LYS A 110 6.94 -8.94 8.30
N GLU A 111 8.23 -8.63 8.23
CA GLU A 111 8.81 -7.40 8.82
C GLU A 111 8.21 -6.16 8.15
N ILE A 112 8.09 -6.18 6.83
CA ILE A 112 7.41 -5.12 6.06
C ILE A 112 5.95 -4.99 6.49
N SER A 113 5.22 -6.10 6.59
CA SER A 113 3.79 -6.09 6.94
C SER A 113 3.49 -5.60 8.36
N GLU A 114 4.46 -5.69 9.28
CA GLU A 114 4.33 -5.15 10.64
C GLU A 114 4.54 -3.63 10.69
N ASP A 115 5.35 -3.09 9.77
CA ASP A 115 5.72 -1.67 9.71
C ASP A 115 4.86 -0.83 8.75
N ILE A 116 4.07 -1.46 7.87
CA ILE A 116 3.17 -0.77 6.93
C ILE A 116 1.71 -1.20 7.08
N SER A 117 0.80 -0.29 6.72
CA SER A 117 -0.64 -0.55 6.62
C SER A 117 -1.23 0.40 5.58
N GLY A 118 -2.55 0.36 5.34
CA GLY A 118 -3.22 1.39 4.55
C GLY A 118 -3.01 2.83 5.05
N ASN A 119 -2.57 3.04 6.31
CA ASN A 119 -2.32 4.38 6.87
C ASN A 119 -1.14 5.10 6.17
N PRO A 120 -1.37 6.27 5.53
CA PRO A 120 -0.34 6.99 4.79
C PRO A 120 0.86 7.46 5.61
N TYR A 121 0.69 7.74 6.91
CA TYR A 121 1.81 8.18 7.76
C TYR A 121 2.76 7.03 8.10
N LYS A 122 2.23 5.81 8.29
CA LYS A 122 3.06 4.61 8.38
C LYS A 122 3.78 4.33 7.07
N THR A 123 3.09 4.47 5.94
CA THR A 123 3.70 4.38 4.60
C THR A 123 4.87 5.35 4.43
N ILE A 124 4.68 6.64 4.73
CA ILE A 124 5.76 7.64 4.67
C ILE A 124 6.95 7.22 5.54
N LYS A 125 6.69 6.75 6.76
CA LYS A 125 7.75 6.33 7.68
C LYS A 125 8.57 5.17 7.12
N LEU A 126 7.92 4.11 6.61
CA LEU A 126 8.63 2.96 6.06
C LEU A 126 9.41 3.34 4.79
N PHE A 127 8.78 4.05 3.85
CA PHE A 127 9.44 4.44 2.61
C PHE A 127 10.63 5.38 2.85
N ARG A 128 10.59 6.22 3.90
CA ARG A 128 11.76 6.98 4.34
C ARG A 128 12.93 6.08 4.78
N LEU A 129 12.65 4.98 5.49
CA LEU A 129 13.69 4.00 5.85
C LEU A 129 14.27 3.31 4.62
N LEU A 130 13.45 3.14 3.57
CA LEU A 130 13.86 2.59 2.27
C LEU A 130 14.48 3.64 1.33
N GLY A 131 14.78 4.84 1.82
CA GLY A 131 15.43 5.90 1.05
C GLY A 131 14.53 6.57 0.00
N VAL A 132 13.21 6.44 0.12
CA VAL A 132 12.23 7.03 -0.82
C VAL A 132 11.51 8.19 -0.15
N ASP A 133 11.64 9.38 -0.73
CA ASP A 133 10.89 10.55 -0.28
C ASP A 133 9.57 10.68 -1.03
N LEU A 134 8.47 10.23 -0.42
CA LEU A 134 7.12 10.36 -0.98
C LEU A 134 6.59 11.82 -0.95
N SER A 135 7.27 12.74 -0.26
CA SER A 135 6.81 14.13 -0.13
C SER A 135 7.06 14.99 -1.36
N ILE A 136 7.96 14.54 -2.24
CA ILE A 136 8.24 15.20 -3.52
C ILE A 136 7.06 15.08 -4.50
N GLU A 137 6.24 14.04 -4.35
CA GLU A 137 5.14 13.75 -5.25
C GLU A 137 3.90 14.56 -4.84
N LYS A 138 3.55 15.56 -5.65
CA LYS A 138 2.43 16.48 -5.39
C LYS A 138 1.10 15.73 -5.23
N GLN A 139 0.86 14.74 -6.09
CA GLN A 139 -0.37 13.94 -6.06
C GLN A 139 -0.45 13.05 -4.84
N PHE A 140 0.69 12.55 -4.33
CA PHE A 140 0.72 11.85 -3.05
C PHE A 140 0.31 12.79 -1.91
N GLN A 141 0.91 13.98 -1.83
CA GLN A 141 0.61 14.95 -0.77
C GLN A 141 -0.83 15.45 -0.81
N TYR A 142 -1.41 15.62 -2.00
CA TYR A 142 -2.80 16.04 -2.15
C TYR A 142 -3.79 14.98 -1.67
N ASN A 143 -3.52 13.70 -1.95
CA ASN A 143 -4.48 12.61 -1.70
C ASN A 143 -4.29 11.90 -0.36
N LYS A 144 -3.13 12.01 0.30
CA LYS A 144 -2.81 11.26 1.53
C LYS A 144 -3.85 11.45 2.64
N ASP A 145 -4.39 12.65 2.84
CA ASP A 145 -5.27 12.92 3.97
C ASP A 145 -6.67 12.31 3.74
N LEU A 146 -7.12 12.28 2.48
CA LEU A 146 -8.32 11.55 2.07
C LEU A 146 -8.13 10.05 2.16
N VAL A 147 -7.00 9.50 1.70
CA VAL A 147 -6.70 8.07 1.89
C VAL A 147 -6.68 7.71 3.37
N ASN A 148 -6.13 8.58 4.23
CA ASN A 148 -6.13 8.38 5.67
C ASN A 148 -7.56 8.36 6.24
N SER A 149 -8.45 9.27 5.83
CA SER A 149 -9.84 9.28 6.32
C SER A 149 -10.61 8.02 5.89
N VAL A 150 -10.39 7.53 4.66
CA VAL A 150 -10.96 6.26 4.16
C VAL A 150 -10.48 5.08 5.02
N VAL A 151 -9.20 5.01 5.34
CA VAL A 151 -8.62 3.94 6.18
C VAL A 151 -9.13 4.02 7.61
N VAL A 152 -9.24 5.22 8.19
CA VAL A 152 -9.82 5.42 9.52
C VAL A 152 -11.27 4.95 9.55
N LYS A 153 -12.07 5.31 8.54
CA LYS A 153 -13.46 4.85 8.44
C LYS A 153 -13.55 3.33 8.33
N ARG A 154 -12.69 2.70 7.52
CA ARG A 154 -12.59 1.24 7.43
C ARG A 154 -12.28 0.62 8.80
N ASN A 155 -11.33 1.18 9.54
CA ASN A 155 -10.96 0.68 10.86
C ASN A 155 -12.14 0.75 11.84
N ASN A 156 -12.91 1.84 11.81
CA ASN A 156 -14.10 1.97 12.65
C ASN A 156 -15.17 0.94 12.27
N ILE A 157 -15.38 0.68 10.98
CA ILE A 157 -16.31 -0.37 10.52
C ILE A 157 -15.88 -1.76 11.02
N ILE A 158 -14.58 -2.07 10.96
CA ILE A 158 -14.07 -3.38 11.41
C ILE A 158 -14.10 -3.52 12.92
N HIS A 159 -13.61 -2.52 13.66
CA HIS A 159 -13.36 -2.63 15.11
C HIS A 159 -14.55 -2.21 15.97
N HIS A 160 -15.43 -1.36 15.44
CA HIS A 160 -16.57 -0.80 16.18
C HIS A 160 -17.91 -1.15 15.53
N ASN A 161 -17.92 -1.92 14.43
CA ASN A 161 -19.10 -2.24 13.64
C ASN A 161 -19.90 -1.00 13.21
N ASP A 162 -19.22 0.14 13.07
CA ASP A 162 -19.82 1.42 12.68
C ASP A 162 -20.64 1.26 11.40
N SER A 163 -21.79 1.93 11.31
CA SER A 163 -22.54 2.00 10.06
C SER A 163 -21.77 2.79 9.00
N ALA A 164 -21.98 2.43 7.74
CA ALA A 164 -21.48 3.16 6.57
C ALA A 164 -22.63 3.90 5.86
N ASN A 165 -23.67 4.28 6.59
CA ASN A 165 -24.84 4.99 6.03
C ASN A 165 -24.49 6.38 5.49
N ASP A 166 -23.35 6.93 5.93
CA ASP A 166 -22.74 8.17 5.47
C ASP A 166 -21.93 8.01 4.16
N ILE A 167 -21.88 6.81 3.58
CA ILE A 167 -21.10 6.49 2.38
C ILE A 167 -22.00 5.80 1.35
N SER A 168 -22.02 6.35 0.14
CA SER A 168 -22.72 5.78 -1.01
C SER A 168 -21.79 4.93 -1.88
N PHE A 169 -22.35 4.15 -2.82
CA PHE A 169 -21.54 3.47 -3.84
C PHE A 169 -20.69 4.45 -4.67
N THR A 170 -21.24 5.62 -4.99
CA THR A 170 -20.53 6.69 -5.71
C THR A 170 -19.30 7.18 -4.95
N ASP A 171 -19.39 7.29 -3.62
CA ASP A 171 -18.26 7.67 -2.78
C ASP A 171 -17.15 6.63 -2.84
N ILE A 172 -17.49 5.33 -2.78
CA ILE A 172 -16.49 4.25 -2.90
C ILE A 172 -15.82 4.27 -4.28
N LEU A 173 -16.59 4.46 -5.36
CA LEU A 173 -16.01 4.59 -6.70
C LEU A 173 -15.01 5.73 -6.78
N SER A 174 -15.34 6.88 -6.16
CA SER A 174 -14.47 8.05 -6.09
C SER A 174 -13.23 7.78 -5.22
N TYR A 175 -13.37 7.04 -4.12
CA TYR A 175 -12.24 6.61 -3.29
C TYR A 175 -11.28 5.71 -4.06
N ILE A 176 -11.79 4.82 -4.92
CA ILE A 176 -10.93 3.99 -5.76
C ILE A 176 -10.09 4.86 -6.70
N ASP A 177 -10.68 5.88 -7.33
CA ASP A 177 -9.94 6.78 -8.23
C ASP A 177 -8.83 7.53 -7.49
N VAL A 178 -9.11 8.03 -6.28
CA VAL A 178 -8.12 8.67 -5.40
C VAL A 178 -7.01 7.68 -5.00
N VAL A 179 -7.37 6.44 -4.66
CA VAL A 179 -6.42 5.39 -4.29
C VAL A 179 -5.50 5.04 -5.46
N LEU A 180 -6.02 4.94 -6.69
CA LEU A 180 -5.20 4.69 -7.88
C LEU A 180 -4.19 5.81 -8.12
N VAL A 181 -4.59 7.08 -8.00
CA VAL A 181 -3.68 8.23 -8.11
C VAL A 181 -2.62 8.20 -7.01
N TYR A 182 -3.01 7.86 -5.78
CA TYR A 182 -2.10 7.68 -4.65
C TYR A 182 -1.07 6.58 -4.92
N MET A 183 -1.50 5.41 -5.40
CA MET A 183 -0.63 4.29 -5.76
C MET A 183 0.35 4.67 -6.87
N LYS A 184 -0.13 5.38 -7.90
CA LYS A 184 0.69 5.82 -9.03
C LYS A 184 1.79 6.81 -8.59
N SER A 185 1.47 7.68 -7.64
CA SER A 185 2.45 8.62 -7.08
C SER A 185 3.58 7.88 -6.35
N ILE A 186 3.28 6.78 -5.64
CA ILE A 186 4.30 5.94 -5.00
C ILE A 186 5.20 5.27 -6.05
N GLU A 187 4.61 4.76 -7.14
CA GLU A 187 5.38 4.18 -8.25
C GLU A 187 6.33 5.21 -8.89
N GLN A 188 5.87 6.45 -9.08
CA GLN A 188 6.69 7.55 -9.60
C GLN A 188 7.86 7.89 -8.67
N ALA A 189 7.61 8.00 -7.36
CA ALA A 189 8.67 8.25 -6.38
C ALA A 189 9.76 7.15 -6.41
N LEU A 190 9.36 5.89 -6.58
CA LEU A 190 10.28 4.76 -6.69
C LEU A 190 11.10 4.76 -7.98
N ALA A 191 10.47 5.11 -9.11
CA ALA A 191 11.15 5.23 -10.39
C ALA A 191 12.22 6.32 -10.35
N ASN A 192 11.89 7.49 -9.78
CA ASN A 192 12.81 8.63 -9.68
C ASN A 192 14.08 8.30 -8.88
N GLN A 193 13.97 7.48 -7.82
CA GLN A 193 15.12 7.03 -7.03
C GLN A 193 16.02 6.03 -7.77
N SER A 194 15.49 5.34 -8.77
CA SER A 194 16.25 4.39 -9.58
C SER A 194 17.15 5.10 -10.61
N GLU A 195 16.85 6.35 -10.94
CA GLU A 195 17.62 7.17 -11.91
C GLU A 195 18.72 8.01 -11.24
N THR A 196 18.67 8.21 -9.92
CA THR A 196 19.63 9.05 -9.18
C THR A 196 20.79 8.28 -8.55
N THR A 197 20.88 6.97 -8.76
CA THR A 197 21.99 6.11 -8.28
C THR A 197 22.47 5.15 -9.34
#